data_AF-A0A5N9AUG0-F1
#
_entry.id   AF-A0A5N9AUG0-F1
#
_cell.length_a   1.000
_cell.length_b   1.000
_cell.length_c   1.000
_cell.angle_alpha   90.00
_cell.angle_beta   90.00
_cell.angle_gamma   90.00
#
_symmetry.space_group_name_H-M   'P 1'
#
loop_
_entity.id
_entity.type
_entity.pdbx_description
1 polymer ?
#
loop_
_entity_poly.entity_id
_entity_poly.type
_entity_poly.pdbx_seq_one_letter_code
_entity_poly.pdbx_strand_id
1 'polypeptide(L)'
;MNTYPDWLRAVEQTYVVKFPLQHLATFGVTNIDYFVVTEPIYTAIDSAKKNLETVVRKGRVIAEQPSLITPTYALNLKGFSDDAYEYMRHVSQSYGANSPGILYQYRNEAENLEILSGIPAEVGNRISTDLKEKKNDLSVVIVGVDEFWDVALMKFIYEFTASSASYNAKEMRTRGLMEPKSSAGGIPQAAVNQIEEMFKSVKMGGSPEMLKTELDKWGVFEFYQDRFLNLFR
;
A
#
# COMPACT_ATOMS: atom_id res chain seq x y z
N MET A 1 -16.30 12.20 -30.63
CA MET A 1 -16.71 11.10 -29.73
C MET A 1 -15.62 10.94 -28.70
N ASN A 2 -15.91 11.16 -27.41
CA ASN A 2 -14.96 10.84 -26.34
C ASN A 2 -14.91 9.32 -26.21
N THR A 3 -14.00 8.68 -26.92
CA THR A 3 -13.65 7.27 -26.69
C THR A 3 -12.87 7.22 -25.39
N TYR A 4 -13.46 6.62 -24.36
CA TYR A 4 -12.77 6.36 -23.11
C TYR A 4 -11.53 5.48 -23.34
N PRO A 5 -10.47 5.64 -22.53
CA PRO A 5 -9.32 4.75 -22.60
C PRO A 5 -9.68 3.28 -22.36
N ASP A 6 -8.98 2.35 -23.01
CA ASP A 6 -9.28 0.91 -22.94
C ASP A 6 -9.16 0.33 -21.53
N TRP A 7 -8.22 0.84 -20.73
CA TRP A 7 -8.06 0.42 -19.33
C TRP A 7 -9.30 0.72 -18.47
N LEU A 8 -10.08 1.76 -18.80
CA LEU A 8 -11.29 2.09 -18.05
C LEU A 8 -12.37 1.02 -18.25
N ARG A 9 -12.52 0.54 -19.49
CA ARG A 9 -13.43 -0.57 -19.81
C ARG A 9 -12.99 -1.86 -19.11
N ALA A 10 -11.68 -2.10 -19.02
CA ALA A 10 -11.15 -3.25 -18.28
C ALA A 10 -11.45 -3.17 -16.77
N VAL A 11 -11.38 -1.98 -16.17
CA VAL A 11 -11.78 -1.74 -14.76
C VAL A 11 -13.26 -2.07 -14.54
N GLU A 12 -14.14 -1.66 -15.45
CA GLU A 12 -15.59 -1.96 -15.39
C GLU A 12 -15.89 -3.45 -15.51
N GLN A 13 -15.09 -4.18 -16.30
CA GLN A 13 -15.21 -5.64 -16.49
C GLN A 13 -14.52 -6.45 -15.38
N THR A 14 -13.73 -5.81 -14.52
CA THR A 14 -12.98 -6.47 -13.45
C THR A 14 -13.83 -6.61 -12.20
N TYR A 15 -13.93 -7.84 -11.68
CA TYR A 15 -14.62 -8.13 -10.44
C TYR A 15 -13.85 -9.13 -9.56
N VAL A 16 -14.05 -9.03 -8.26
CA VAL A 16 -13.40 -9.89 -7.27
C VAL A 16 -14.32 -11.07 -6.93
N VAL A 17 -13.85 -12.29 -7.18
CA VAL A 17 -14.55 -13.54 -6.84
C VAL A 17 -14.35 -13.92 -5.37
N LYS A 18 -13.14 -13.66 -4.85
CA LYS A 18 -12.80 -13.84 -3.43
C LYS A 18 -12.02 -12.62 -2.97
N PHE A 19 -12.54 -11.94 -1.96
CA PHE A 19 -11.84 -10.86 -1.27
C PHE A 19 -11.11 -11.41 -0.03
N PRO A 20 -10.00 -10.80 0.42
CA PRO A 20 -9.38 -11.15 1.70
C PRO A 20 -10.36 -11.04 2.87
N LEU A 21 -10.25 -11.95 3.84
CA LEU A 21 -11.11 -11.96 5.04
C LEU A 21 -10.52 -11.14 6.20
N GLN A 22 -9.25 -10.75 6.09
CA GLN A 22 -8.52 -9.94 7.06
C GLN A 22 -8.22 -8.56 6.48
N HIS A 23 -8.04 -7.57 7.34
CA HIS A 23 -7.53 -6.25 6.94
C HIS A 23 -6.02 -6.28 6.72
N LEU A 24 -5.49 -5.24 6.06
CA LEU A 24 -4.08 -4.94 6.11
C LEU A 24 -3.61 -4.84 7.57
N ALA A 25 -2.44 -5.39 7.87
CA ALA A 25 -1.85 -5.33 9.19
C ALA A 25 -1.49 -3.89 9.56
N THR A 26 -1.94 -3.43 10.73
CA THR A 26 -1.58 -2.10 11.25
C THR A 26 -0.11 -2.03 11.68
N PHE A 27 0.45 -3.14 12.17
CA PHE A 27 1.76 -3.23 12.81
C PHE A 27 2.61 -4.36 12.24
N GLY A 28 2.65 -4.48 10.91
CA GLY A 28 3.49 -5.46 10.25
C GLY A 28 3.25 -5.49 8.74
N VAL A 29 3.98 -6.36 8.07
CA VAL A 29 3.85 -6.61 6.64
C VAL A 29 2.64 -7.51 6.38
N THR A 30 1.88 -7.23 5.32
CA THR A 30 0.80 -8.10 4.83
C THR A 30 1.20 -8.72 3.50
N ASN A 31 1.27 -10.04 3.45
CA ASN A 31 1.50 -10.80 2.22
C ASN A 31 0.16 -11.26 1.67
N ILE A 32 -0.18 -10.83 0.46
CA ILE A 32 -1.46 -11.12 -0.18
C ILE A 32 -1.19 -11.95 -1.43
N ASP A 33 -1.61 -13.21 -1.43
CA ASP A 33 -1.50 -14.04 -2.64
C ASP A 33 -2.63 -13.64 -3.61
N TYR A 34 -2.29 -13.33 -4.85
CA TYR A 34 -3.28 -12.96 -5.87
C TYR A 34 -3.36 -14.00 -6.98
N PHE A 35 -4.58 -14.14 -7.51
CA PHE A 35 -4.90 -14.96 -8.67
C PHE A 35 -5.72 -14.10 -9.63
N VAL A 36 -5.12 -13.65 -10.73
CA VAL A 36 -5.84 -12.93 -11.79
C VAL A 36 -6.19 -13.91 -12.90
N VAL A 37 -7.49 -14.01 -13.18
CA VAL A 37 -8.09 -15.02 -14.04
C VAL A 37 -8.73 -14.32 -15.25
N THR A 38 -8.29 -14.66 -16.46
CA THR A 38 -8.62 -13.93 -17.68
C THR A 38 -8.85 -14.88 -18.86
N GLU A 39 -9.60 -14.42 -19.87
CA GLU A 39 -9.64 -15.11 -21.16
C GLU A 39 -8.30 -14.90 -21.91
N PRO A 40 -7.73 -15.91 -22.58
CA PRO A 40 -6.51 -15.74 -23.36
C PRO A 40 -6.71 -14.74 -24.52
N ILE A 41 -5.73 -13.86 -24.77
CA ILE A 41 -5.83 -12.81 -25.81
C ILE A 41 -6.19 -13.36 -27.21
N TYR A 42 -5.69 -14.54 -27.58
CA TYR A 42 -5.95 -15.13 -28.89
C TYR A 42 -7.39 -15.59 -29.11
N THR A 43 -8.23 -15.70 -28.07
CA THR A 43 -9.66 -16.01 -28.25
C THR A 43 -10.41 -14.86 -28.94
N ALA A 44 -9.86 -13.64 -28.93
CA ALA A 44 -10.36 -12.52 -29.71
C ALA A 44 -10.21 -12.75 -31.23
N ILE A 45 -9.25 -13.61 -31.64
CA ILE A 45 -8.94 -13.91 -33.04
C ILE A 45 -9.62 -15.22 -33.47
N ASP A 46 -9.66 -16.22 -32.58
CA ASP A 46 -10.32 -17.51 -32.82
C ASP A 46 -11.45 -17.74 -31.82
N SER A 47 -12.66 -17.32 -32.23
CA SER A 47 -13.87 -17.42 -31.41
C SER A 47 -14.29 -18.87 -31.11
N ALA A 48 -13.78 -19.85 -31.86
CA ALA A 48 -14.07 -21.27 -31.60
C ALA A 48 -13.34 -21.80 -30.36
N LYS A 49 -12.28 -21.11 -29.92
CA LYS A 49 -11.56 -21.40 -28.66
C LYS A 49 -12.05 -20.58 -27.48
N LYS A 50 -12.98 -19.65 -27.72
CA LYS A 50 -13.65 -18.90 -26.66
C LYS A 50 -14.37 -19.91 -25.77
N ASN A 51 -14.10 -19.85 -24.47
CA ASN A 51 -14.59 -20.74 -23.42
C ASN A 51 -13.85 -22.08 -23.21
N LEU A 52 -12.76 -22.37 -23.92
CA LEU A 52 -12.01 -23.60 -23.71
C LEU A 52 -10.88 -23.44 -22.70
N GLU A 53 -10.28 -22.25 -22.65
CA GLU A 53 -9.05 -21.98 -21.92
C GLU A 53 -9.15 -20.67 -21.15
N THR A 54 -8.46 -20.64 -20.01
CA THR A 54 -8.35 -19.52 -19.09
C THR A 54 -6.89 -19.34 -18.71
N VAL A 55 -6.43 -18.10 -18.70
CA VAL A 55 -5.12 -17.74 -18.18
C VAL A 55 -5.26 -17.40 -16.69
N VAL A 56 -4.40 -17.97 -15.86
CA VAL A 56 -4.28 -17.67 -14.44
C VAL A 56 -2.90 -17.13 -14.17
N ARG A 57 -2.80 -15.86 -13.78
CA ARG A 57 -1.57 -15.24 -13.28
C ARG A 57 -1.58 -15.29 -11.76
N LYS A 58 -0.51 -15.83 -11.20
CA LYS A 58 -0.29 -15.93 -9.75
C LYS A 58 0.88 -15.05 -9.33
N GLY A 59 0.81 -14.56 -8.12
CA GLY A 59 1.90 -13.84 -7.49
C GLY A 59 1.49 -13.35 -6.11
N ARG A 60 2.30 -12.45 -5.57
CA ARG A 60 2.10 -11.86 -4.26
C ARG A 60 2.19 -10.34 -4.32
N VAL A 61 1.25 -9.68 -3.68
CA VAL A 61 1.37 -8.27 -3.32
C VAL A 61 1.78 -8.18 -1.86
N ILE A 62 2.88 -7.48 -1.62
CA ILE A 62 3.40 -7.21 -0.28
C ILE A 62 3.03 -5.78 0.08
N ALA A 63 2.14 -5.64 1.06
CA ALA A 63 1.90 -4.37 1.72
C ALA A 63 2.89 -4.24 2.88
N GLU A 64 3.83 -3.30 2.78
CA GLU A 64 4.76 -3.02 3.87
C GLU A 64 4.01 -2.48 5.09
N GLN A 65 4.66 -2.51 6.25
CA GLN A 65 4.06 -1.95 7.46
C GLN A 65 3.64 -0.48 7.22
N PRO A 66 2.36 -0.12 7.45
CA PRO A 66 1.90 1.25 7.24
C PRO A 66 2.65 2.22 8.15
N SER A 67 3.04 3.37 7.60
CA SER A 67 3.71 4.44 8.36
C SER A 67 2.80 5.66 8.53
N LEU A 68 3.11 6.51 9.51
CA LEU A 68 2.47 7.81 9.64
C LEU A 68 3.30 8.88 8.94
N ILE A 69 2.62 9.81 8.27
CA ILE A 69 3.20 11.03 7.70
C ILE A 69 2.37 12.23 8.11
N THR A 70 2.95 13.42 8.01
CA THR A 70 2.26 14.70 8.23
C THR A 70 2.50 15.65 7.06
N PRO A 71 1.74 16.76 6.95
CA PRO A 71 2.05 17.81 5.98
C PRO A 71 3.49 18.32 6.07
N THR A 72 4.02 18.55 7.27
CA THR A 72 5.45 18.90 7.47
C THR A 72 6.37 17.82 6.90
N TYR A 73 6.09 16.55 7.19
CA TYR A 73 6.87 15.44 6.67
C TYR A 73 6.90 15.43 5.14
N ALA A 74 5.73 15.61 4.51
CA ALA A 74 5.59 15.63 3.06
C ALA A 74 6.31 16.83 2.39
N LEU A 75 6.31 18.01 3.04
CA LEU A 75 7.00 19.21 2.54
C LEU A 75 8.52 19.04 2.47
N ASN A 76 9.08 18.12 3.25
CA ASN A 76 10.51 17.84 3.29
C ASN A 76 10.91 16.63 2.43
N LEU A 77 9.97 16.05 1.67
CA LEU A 77 10.29 15.05 0.66
C LEU A 77 10.94 15.71 -0.56
N LYS A 78 11.75 14.94 -1.29
CA LYS A 78 12.43 15.41 -2.52
C LYS A 78 11.72 14.86 -3.75
N GLY A 79 11.89 15.55 -4.88
CA GLY A 79 11.42 15.08 -6.19
C GLY A 79 10.03 15.58 -6.60
N PHE A 80 9.47 16.56 -5.89
CA PHE A 80 8.19 17.19 -6.21
C PHE A 80 8.38 18.61 -6.76
N SER A 81 7.40 19.08 -7.55
CA SER A 81 7.36 20.44 -8.08
C SER A 81 6.99 21.48 -7.02
N ASP A 82 7.25 22.75 -7.30
CA ASP A 82 6.87 23.85 -6.42
C ASP A 82 5.36 23.90 -6.15
N ASP A 83 4.53 23.64 -7.16
CA ASP A 83 3.07 23.57 -7.01
C ASP A 83 2.63 22.47 -6.04
N ALA A 84 3.32 21.32 -6.03
CA ALA A 84 3.02 20.24 -5.09
C ALA A 84 3.37 20.64 -3.65
N TYR A 85 4.46 21.39 -3.44
CA TYR A 85 4.78 21.95 -2.14
C TYR A 85 3.78 23.04 -1.72
N GLU A 86 3.29 23.87 -2.63
CA GLU A 86 2.20 24.82 -2.33
C GLU A 86 0.92 24.12 -1.91
N TYR A 87 0.55 23.02 -2.59
CA TYR A 87 -0.57 22.20 -2.17
C TYR A 87 -0.38 21.65 -0.75
N MET A 88 0.80 21.12 -0.42
CA MET A 88 1.05 20.64 0.94
C MET A 88 1.11 21.75 1.99
N ARG A 89 1.53 22.98 1.64
CA ARG A 89 1.38 24.17 2.48
C ARG A 89 -0.09 24.47 2.76
N HIS A 90 -0.95 24.39 1.73
CA HIS A 90 -2.39 24.55 1.90
C HIS A 90 -2.99 23.47 2.81
N VAL A 91 -2.62 22.19 2.64
CA VAL A 91 -3.05 21.09 3.53
C VAL A 91 -2.59 21.35 4.98
N SER A 92 -1.35 21.79 5.17
CA SER A 92 -0.80 22.16 6.48
C SER A 92 -1.60 23.27 7.16
N GLN A 93 -2.05 24.28 6.41
CA GLN A 93 -2.88 25.38 6.95
C GLN A 93 -4.31 24.92 7.27
N SER A 94 -4.88 24.06 6.44
CA SER A 94 -6.27 23.60 6.59
C SER A 94 -6.45 22.56 7.70
N TYR A 95 -5.50 21.65 7.87
CA TYR A 95 -5.61 20.50 8.78
C TYR A 95 -4.59 20.49 9.92
N GLY A 96 -3.59 21.38 9.86
CA GLY A 96 -2.49 21.46 10.82
C GLY A 96 -1.23 20.74 10.32
N ALA A 97 -0.08 21.35 10.57
CA ALA A 97 1.23 20.91 10.06
C ALA A 97 1.63 19.48 10.48
N ASN A 98 1.17 19.05 11.67
CA ASN A 98 1.42 17.72 12.23
C ASN A 98 0.19 16.80 12.21
N SER A 99 -0.82 17.11 11.38
CA SER A 99 -1.97 16.23 11.22
C SER A 99 -1.53 14.87 10.64
N PRO A 100 -1.83 13.74 11.31
CA PRO A 100 -1.34 12.43 10.88
C PRO A 100 -2.19 11.87 9.73
N GLY A 101 -1.50 11.38 8.69
CA GLY A 101 -2.04 10.51 7.64
C GLY A 101 -1.32 9.15 7.64
N ILE A 102 -1.98 8.11 7.11
CA ILE A 102 -1.37 6.78 6.96
C ILE A 102 -0.84 6.65 5.53
N LEU A 103 0.43 6.26 5.40
CA LEU A 103 1.09 5.95 4.15
C LEU A 103 1.22 4.43 4.00
N TYR A 104 0.67 3.89 2.93
CA TYR A 104 0.84 2.49 2.53
C TYR A 104 1.85 2.39 1.39
N GLN A 105 2.70 1.37 1.45
CA GLN A 105 3.66 1.07 0.39
C GLN A 105 3.46 -0.39 -0.04
N TYR A 106 3.50 -0.60 -1.35
CA TYR A 106 3.25 -1.90 -1.96
C TYR A 106 4.41 -2.31 -2.84
N ARG A 107 4.71 -3.60 -2.86
CA ARG A 107 5.56 -4.25 -3.84
C ARG A 107 4.81 -5.41 -4.48
N ASN A 108 4.92 -5.54 -5.79
CA ASN A 108 4.39 -6.69 -6.53
C ASN A 108 5.51 -7.69 -6.82
N GLU A 109 5.26 -8.97 -6.52
CA GLU A 109 6.14 -10.10 -6.80
C GLU A 109 5.35 -11.11 -7.64
N ALA A 110 5.46 -10.99 -8.97
CA ALA A 110 4.83 -11.92 -9.90
C ALA A 110 5.52 -13.29 -9.85
N GLU A 111 4.75 -14.38 -9.88
CA GLU A 111 5.26 -15.74 -9.76
C GLU A 111 5.20 -16.48 -11.10
N ASN A 112 4.03 -17.02 -11.45
CA ASN A 112 3.87 -17.86 -12.63
C ASN A 112 2.52 -17.62 -13.33
N LEU A 113 2.47 -18.08 -14.58
CA LEU A 113 1.28 -18.06 -15.43
C LEU A 113 0.93 -19.50 -15.81
N GLU A 114 -0.34 -19.85 -15.65
CA GLU A 114 -0.89 -21.16 -16.02
C GLU A 114 -2.04 -20.99 -16.99
N ILE A 115 -2.17 -21.91 -17.95
CA ILE A 115 -3.33 -22.03 -18.83
C ILE A 115 -4.13 -23.25 -18.37
N LEU A 116 -5.38 -23.03 -17.99
CA LEU A 116 -6.29 -24.05 -17.51
C LEU A 116 -7.49 -24.17 -18.43
N SER A 117 -8.07 -25.37 -18.52
CA SER A 117 -9.31 -25.55 -19.25
C SER A 117 -10.51 -24.99 -18.48
N GLY A 118 -11.48 -24.43 -19.22
CA GLY A 118 -12.71 -23.84 -18.70
C GLY A 118 -12.77 -22.32 -18.85
N ILE A 119 -13.88 -21.73 -18.43
CA ILE A 119 -14.11 -20.28 -18.50
C ILE A 119 -13.60 -19.56 -17.23
N PRO A 120 -13.22 -18.26 -17.32
CA PRO A 120 -12.63 -17.55 -16.17
C PRO A 120 -13.49 -17.54 -14.91
N ALA A 121 -14.81 -17.43 -15.05
CA ALA A 121 -15.73 -17.44 -13.92
C ALA A 121 -15.71 -18.79 -13.16
N GLU A 122 -15.71 -19.91 -13.88
CA GLU A 122 -15.67 -21.25 -13.29
C GLU A 122 -14.32 -21.54 -12.65
N VAL A 123 -13.24 -21.21 -13.36
CA VAL A 123 -11.86 -21.38 -12.87
C VAL A 123 -11.63 -20.51 -11.62
N GLY A 124 -12.07 -19.26 -11.64
CA GLY A 124 -12.00 -18.35 -10.50
C GLY A 124 -12.78 -18.87 -9.29
N ASN A 125 -14.00 -19.39 -9.49
CA ASN A 125 -14.77 -20.01 -8.40
C ASN A 125 -14.08 -21.25 -7.84
N ARG A 126 -13.50 -22.10 -8.68
CA ARG A 126 -12.74 -23.28 -8.22
C ARG A 126 -11.53 -22.89 -7.37
N ILE A 127 -10.75 -21.90 -7.81
CA ILE A 127 -9.61 -21.36 -7.05
C ILE A 127 -10.09 -20.75 -5.72
N SER A 128 -11.16 -19.97 -5.75
CA SER A 128 -11.78 -19.38 -4.54
C SER A 128 -12.15 -20.44 -3.50
N THR A 129 -12.80 -21.52 -3.92
CA THR A 129 -13.17 -22.64 -3.04
C THR A 129 -11.94 -23.33 -2.45
N ASP A 130 -10.94 -23.65 -3.28
CA ASP A 130 -9.69 -24.30 -2.83
C ASP A 130 -8.93 -23.42 -1.80
N LEU A 131 -8.88 -22.10 -2.02
CA LEU A 131 -8.27 -21.16 -1.07
C LEU A 131 -9.04 -21.08 0.25
N LYS A 132 -10.38 -21.17 0.23
CA LYS A 132 -11.20 -21.21 1.44
C LYS A 132 -10.98 -22.50 2.22
N GLU A 133 -10.90 -23.65 1.55
CA GLU A 133 -10.61 -24.95 2.17
C GLU A 133 -9.22 -24.95 2.83
N LYS A 134 -8.24 -24.32 2.19
CA LYS A 134 -6.88 -24.11 2.72
C LYS A 134 -6.78 -23.04 3.80
N LYS A 135 -7.88 -22.33 4.11
CA LYS A 135 -7.93 -21.20 5.04
C LYS A 135 -6.91 -20.10 4.71
N ASN A 136 -6.70 -19.84 3.42
CA ASN A 136 -5.88 -18.71 2.99
C ASN A 136 -6.72 -17.41 3.02
N ASP A 137 -6.77 -16.78 4.19
CA ASP A 137 -7.57 -15.57 4.42
C ASP A 137 -6.98 -14.32 3.75
N LEU A 138 -5.67 -14.29 3.50
CA LEU A 138 -4.95 -13.21 2.81
C LEU A 138 -4.69 -13.57 1.35
N SER A 139 -5.75 -13.92 0.64
CA SER A 139 -5.70 -14.18 -0.80
C SER A 139 -6.88 -13.56 -1.53
N VAL A 140 -6.63 -13.15 -2.78
CA VAL A 140 -7.63 -12.55 -3.66
C VAL A 140 -7.73 -13.33 -4.97
N VAL A 141 -8.96 -13.53 -5.46
CA VAL A 141 -9.22 -14.06 -6.80
C VAL A 141 -9.96 -13.00 -7.59
N ILE A 142 -9.35 -12.53 -8.68
CA ILE A 142 -9.82 -11.43 -9.52
C ILE A 142 -10.09 -11.99 -10.90
N VAL A 143 -11.28 -11.72 -11.46
CA VAL A 143 -11.54 -11.96 -12.88
C VAL A 143 -11.46 -10.62 -13.61
N GLY A 144 -10.73 -10.58 -14.71
CA GLY A 144 -10.48 -9.35 -15.46
C GLY A 144 -10.12 -9.57 -16.92
N VAL A 145 -9.49 -8.57 -17.54
CA VAL A 145 -9.05 -8.59 -18.94
C VAL A 145 -7.55 -8.86 -18.99
N ASP A 146 -7.12 -9.77 -19.88
CA ASP A 146 -5.73 -10.28 -19.93
C ASP A 146 -4.68 -9.19 -20.10
N GLU A 147 -4.91 -8.26 -21.04
CA GLU A 147 -3.99 -7.15 -21.34
C GLU A 147 -3.87 -6.14 -20.19
N PHE A 148 -4.83 -6.12 -19.26
CA PHE A 148 -4.95 -5.15 -18.17
C PHE A 148 -5.00 -5.84 -16.79
N TRP A 149 -4.36 -6.99 -16.65
CA TRP A 149 -4.35 -7.77 -15.42
C TRP A 149 -3.74 -6.98 -14.23
N ASP A 150 -2.75 -6.13 -14.50
CA ASP A 150 -2.07 -5.28 -13.53
C ASP A 150 -2.94 -4.10 -13.10
N VAL A 151 -3.74 -3.54 -14.02
CA VAL A 151 -4.80 -2.56 -13.70
C VAL A 151 -5.84 -3.18 -12.78
N ALA A 152 -6.25 -4.42 -13.04
CA ALA A 152 -7.16 -5.17 -12.17
C ALA A 152 -6.57 -5.38 -10.76
N LEU A 153 -5.27 -5.67 -10.67
CA LEU A 153 -4.55 -5.77 -9.40
C LEU A 153 -4.47 -4.43 -8.66
N MET A 154 -4.21 -3.33 -9.37
CA MET A 154 -4.19 -1.98 -8.79
C MET A 154 -5.57 -1.55 -8.27
N LYS A 155 -6.65 -1.87 -8.99
CA LYS A 155 -8.03 -1.67 -8.52
C LYS A 155 -8.26 -2.39 -7.19
N PHE A 156 -7.86 -3.66 -7.10
CA PHE A 156 -7.95 -4.42 -5.86
C PHE A 156 -7.13 -3.79 -4.72
N ILE A 157 -5.88 -3.39 -4.97
CA ILE A 157 -5.02 -2.75 -3.96
C ILE A 157 -5.71 -1.50 -3.39
N TYR A 158 -6.29 -0.65 -4.25
CA TYR A 158 -7.04 0.52 -3.83
C TYR A 158 -8.25 0.14 -2.94
N GLU A 159 -9.08 -0.81 -3.39
CA GLU A 159 -10.26 -1.26 -2.64
C GLU A 159 -9.88 -1.87 -1.28
N PHE A 160 -8.82 -2.67 -1.24
CA PHE A 160 -8.35 -3.30 -0.01
C PHE A 160 -7.75 -2.31 0.98
N THR A 161 -6.99 -1.33 0.47
CA THR A 161 -6.49 -0.20 1.26
C THR A 161 -7.64 0.60 1.85
N ALA A 162 -8.62 0.99 1.02
CA ALA A 162 -9.77 1.79 1.45
C ALA A 162 -10.59 1.07 2.53
N SER A 163 -10.81 -0.23 2.38
CA SER A 163 -11.52 -1.05 3.37
C SER A 163 -10.76 -1.23 4.70
N SER A 164 -9.43 -1.16 4.68
CA SER A 164 -8.57 -1.36 5.86
C SER A 164 -8.23 -0.05 6.58
N ALA A 165 -8.24 1.08 5.87
CA ALA A 165 -7.74 2.36 6.38
C ALA A 165 -8.44 2.82 7.67
N SER A 166 -9.77 2.68 7.75
CA SER A 166 -10.53 3.09 8.95
C SER A 166 -10.21 2.22 10.17
N TYR A 167 -10.03 0.91 9.96
CA TYR A 167 -9.63 -0.05 10.97
C TYR A 167 -8.21 0.25 11.47
N ASN A 168 -7.25 0.39 10.56
CA ASN A 168 -5.85 0.67 10.90
C ASN A 168 -5.73 2.02 11.65
N ALA A 169 -6.45 3.05 11.19
CA ALA A 169 -6.47 4.34 11.87
C ALA A 169 -7.05 4.25 13.29
N LYS A 170 -8.11 3.46 13.50
CA LYS A 170 -8.69 3.24 14.83
C LYS A 170 -7.72 2.51 15.76
N GLU A 171 -7.03 1.48 15.28
CA GLU A 171 -6.03 0.75 16.07
C GLU A 171 -4.86 1.66 16.49
N MET A 172 -4.33 2.47 15.56
CA MET A 172 -3.27 3.43 15.87
C MET A 172 -3.72 4.48 16.88
N ARG A 173 -4.92 5.04 16.74
CA ARG A 173 -5.51 5.98 17.71
C ARG A 173 -5.69 5.36 19.09
N THR A 174 -6.21 4.14 19.15
CA THR A 174 -6.42 3.42 20.42
C THR A 174 -5.11 3.20 21.18
N ARG A 175 -4.00 3.02 20.46
CA ARG A 175 -2.64 2.94 21.04
C ARG A 175 -1.98 4.30 21.29
N GLY A 176 -2.68 5.40 21.04
CA GLY A 176 -2.17 6.77 21.20
C GLY A 176 -1.09 7.16 20.19
N LEU A 177 -0.92 6.40 19.10
CA LEU A 177 0.17 6.59 18.13
C LEU A 177 -0.01 7.82 17.25
N MET A 178 -1.26 8.24 17.04
CA MET A 178 -1.61 9.45 16.30
C MET A 178 -1.61 10.71 17.17
N GLU A 179 -1.48 10.59 18.50
CA GLU A 179 -1.58 11.72 19.40
C GLU A 179 -0.34 12.61 19.31
N PRO A 180 -0.52 13.95 19.23
CA PRO A 180 0.59 14.87 19.15
C PRO A 180 1.38 14.91 20.47
N LYS A 181 2.70 15.04 20.36
CA LYS A 181 3.60 15.13 21.52
C LYS A 181 4.26 16.49 21.61
N SER A 182 3.73 17.36 22.47
CA SER A 182 4.25 18.73 22.67
C SER A 182 5.73 18.76 23.06
N SER A 183 6.22 17.76 23.81
CA SER A 183 7.64 17.62 24.18
C SER A 183 8.56 17.27 23.01
N ALA A 184 8.01 16.98 21.83
CA ALA A 184 8.73 16.51 20.66
C ALA A 184 8.32 17.31 19.40
N GLY A 185 8.04 18.60 19.52
CA GLY A 185 7.65 19.45 18.39
C GLY A 185 6.23 19.19 17.86
N GLY A 186 5.39 18.48 18.62
CA GLY A 186 3.99 18.24 18.28
C GLY A 186 3.77 17.15 17.23
N ILE A 187 4.81 16.37 16.88
CA ILE A 187 4.67 15.23 15.96
C ILE A 187 3.89 14.07 16.62
N PRO A 188 3.29 13.16 15.83
CA PRO A 188 2.59 11.99 16.36
C PRO A 188 3.51 11.10 17.20
N GLN A 189 2.98 10.46 18.25
CA GLN A 189 3.73 9.53 19.09
C GLN A 189 4.44 8.42 18.31
N ALA A 190 3.86 7.94 17.20
CA ALA A 190 4.54 6.94 16.35
C ALA A 190 5.88 7.45 15.81
N ALA A 191 5.94 8.72 15.38
CA ALA A 191 7.15 9.37 14.88
C ALA A 191 8.18 9.53 16.01
N VAL A 192 7.72 9.91 17.21
CA VAL A 192 8.59 9.96 18.40
C VAL A 192 9.21 8.59 18.66
N ASN A 193 8.41 7.53 18.68
CA ASN A 193 8.91 6.17 18.90
C ASN A 193 9.96 5.77 17.86
N GLN A 194 9.71 6.07 16.57
CA GLN A 194 10.65 5.80 15.50
C GLN A 194 11.98 6.55 15.70
N ILE A 195 11.92 7.84 16.02
CA ILE A 195 13.11 8.66 16.30
C ILE A 195 13.89 8.09 17.49
N GLU A 196 13.22 7.69 18.56
CA GLU A 196 13.86 7.07 19.74
C GLU A 196 14.59 5.78 19.39
N GLU A 197 14.00 4.92 18.56
CA GLU A 197 14.65 3.70 18.07
C GLU A 197 15.84 4.02 17.16
N MET A 198 15.75 5.06 16.32
CA MET A 198 16.89 5.51 15.51
C MET A 198 18.04 6.04 16.38
N PHE A 199 17.75 6.77 17.45
CA PHE A 199 18.78 7.17 18.43
C PHE A 199 19.47 5.97 19.08
N LYS A 200 18.72 4.92 19.44
CA LYS A 200 19.31 3.68 19.97
C LYS A 200 20.17 2.98 18.93
N SER A 201 19.67 2.88 17.68
CA SER A 201 20.40 2.29 16.56
C SER A 201 21.74 2.98 16.34
N VAL A 202 21.79 4.32 16.35
CA VAL A 202 23.05 5.07 16.20
C VAL A 202 24.06 4.74 17.30
N LYS A 203 23.61 4.62 18.56
CA LYS A 203 24.49 4.20 19.68
C LYS A 203 25.04 2.78 19.51
N MET A 204 24.40 1.95 18.69
CA MET A 204 24.82 0.59 18.36
C MET A 204 25.60 0.50 17.03
N GLY A 205 26.00 1.64 16.44
CA GLY A 205 26.73 1.70 15.18
C GLY A 205 25.87 1.93 13.94
N GLY A 206 24.59 2.27 14.09
CA GLY A 206 23.74 2.75 13.01
C GLY A 206 24.14 4.15 12.50
N SER A 207 23.57 4.58 11.38
CA SER A 207 23.96 5.85 10.71
C SER A 207 23.35 7.09 11.38
N PRO A 208 24.18 8.02 11.89
CA PRO A 208 23.72 9.33 12.34
C PRO A 208 23.10 10.18 11.21
N GLU A 209 23.57 10.03 9.97
CA GLU A 209 23.07 10.76 8.81
C GLU A 209 21.61 10.40 8.48
N MET A 210 21.26 9.11 8.61
CA MET A 210 19.88 8.66 8.47
C MET A 210 18.98 9.26 9.55
N LEU A 211 19.44 9.30 10.80
CA LEU A 211 18.73 9.95 11.90
C LEU A 211 18.54 11.45 11.62
N LYS A 212 19.59 12.16 11.19
CA LYS A 212 19.49 13.58 10.83
C LYS A 212 18.45 13.81 9.74
N THR A 213 18.52 13.00 8.68
CA THR A 213 17.59 13.08 7.55
C THR A 213 16.15 12.88 8.02
N GLU A 214 15.91 11.93 8.92
CA GLU A 214 14.57 11.68 9.43
C GLU A 214 14.07 12.81 10.35
N LEU A 215 14.92 13.34 11.23
CA LEU A 215 14.61 14.52 12.05
C LEU A 215 14.26 15.75 11.19
N ASP A 216 14.96 15.93 10.07
CA ASP A 216 14.70 17.00 9.12
C ASP A 216 13.37 16.82 8.40
N LYS A 217 13.04 15.58 7.97
CA LYS A 217 11.72 15.31 7.38
C LYS A 217 10.61 15.67 8.34
N TRP A 218 10.72 15.24 9.60
CA TRP A 218 9.75 15.57 10.64
C TRP A 218 9.76 17.05 11.04
N GLY A 219 10.75 17.85 10.61
CA GLY A 219 10.87 19.26 10.95
C GLY A 219 11.18 19.52 12.43
N VAL A 220 11.80 18.55 13.11
CA VAL A 220 12.03 18.57 14.57
C VAL A 220 13.50 18.57 14.96
N PHE A 221 14.42 18.75 14.01
CA PHE A 221 15.86 18.71 14.33
C PHE A 221 16.23 19.64 15.49
N GLU A 222 15.74 20.88 15.51
CA GLU A 222 16.00 21.84 16.60
C GLU A 222 15.57 21.31 17.98
N PHE A 223 14.47 20.55 18.07
CA PHE A 223 14.03 19.94 19.33
C PHE A 223 14.98 18.84 19.82
N TYR A 224 15.69 18.19 18.91
CA TYR A 224 16.60 17.07 19.19
C TYR A 224 18.08 17.43 19.04
N GLN A 225 18.41 18.69 18.71
CA GLN A 225 19.75 19.10 18.30
C GLN A 225 20.81 18.77 19.35
N ASP A 226 20.62 19.17 20.60
CA ASP A 226 21.59 18.90 21.66
C ASP A 226 21.83 17.41 21.84
N ARG A 227 20.74 16.63 21.81
CA ARG A 227 20.80 15.17 21.93
C ARG A 227 21.49 14.52 20.74
N PHE A 228 21.26 15.04 19.53
CA PHE A 228 21.92 14.59 18.31
C PHE A 228 23.43 14.91 18.33
N LEU A 229 23.81 16.14 18.70
CA LEU A 229 25.22 16.56 18.77
C LEU A 229 26.00 15.78 19.85
N ASN A 230 25.33 15.39 20.94
CA ASN A 230 25.93 14.55 21.98
C ASN A 230 26.25 13.11 21.51
N LEU A 231 25.82 12.68 20.32
CA LEU A 231 26.21 11.37 19.75
C LEU A 231 27.66 11.34 19.24
N PHE A 232 28.28 12.50 19.05
CA PHE A 232 29.64 12.64 18.49
C PHE A 232 30.68 13.05 19.53
N ARG A 233 30.31 13.00 20.82
CA ARG A 233 31.18 13.34 21.94
C ARG A 233 31.73 12.09 22.61
#